data_AF-A0A923Q5Z3-F1
#
_entry.id   AF-A0A923Q5Z3-F1
#
_cell.length_a   1.000
_cell.length_b   1.000
_cell.length_c   1.000
_cell.angle_alpha   90.00
_cell.angle_beta   90.00
_cell.angle_gamma   90.00
#
_symmetry.space_group_name_H-M   'P 1'
#
loop_
_entity.id
_entity.type
_entity.pdbx_description
1 polymer ?
#
loop_
_entity_poly.entity_id
_entity_poly.type
_entity_poly.pdbx_seq_one_letter_code
_entity_poly.pdbx_strand_id
1 'polypeptide(L)' 'RVQSTLDHALWLHRPARADRWLLMDLQSRAVSQGRGLYAGSVWSEDGALLASLAQETLYRAGRV' A
#
# COMPACT_ATOMS: atom_id res chain seq x y z
N ARG A 1 0.74 -20.64 -3.17
CA ARG A 1 0.93 -19.61 -2.13
C ARG A 1 -0.27 -18.70 -2.19
N VAL A 2 -0.97 -18.49 -1.07
CA VAL A 2 -2.09 -17.54 -1.03
C VAL A 2 -1.61 -16.29 -0.30
N GLN A 3 -1.80 -15.16 -0.95
CA GLN A 3 -1.65 -13.84 -0.35
C GLN A 3 -3.04 -13.21 -0.30
N SER A 4 -3.42 -12.70 0.87
CA SER A 4 -4.72 -12.06 1.07
C SER A 4 -4.52 -10.78 1.85
N THR A 5 -5.16 -9.70 1.41
CA THR A 5 -5.19 -8.45 2.17
C THR A 5 -5.97 -8.68 3.46
N LEU A 6 -5.50 -8.14 4.58
CA LEU A 6 -6.18 -8.21 5.87
C LEU A 6 -6.94 -6.93 6.17
N ASP A 7 -6.28 -5.80 5.93
CA ASP A 7 -6.86 -4.46 6.05
C ASP A 7 -6.36 -3.53 4.94
N HIS A 8 -6.88 -2.32 4.91
CA HIS A 8 -6.36 -1.22 4.10
C HIS A 8 -6.81 0.10 4.70
N ALA A 9 -5.88 1.02 4.94
CA ALA A 9 -6.16 2.38 5.38
C ALA A 9 -5.61 3.38 4.37
N LEU A 10 -6.42 4.37 4.02
CA LEU A 10 -6.10 5.42 3.06
C LEU A 10 -6.54 6.77 3.62
N TRP A 11 -5.61 7.72 3.66
CA TRP A 11 -5.88 9.11 4.01
C TRP A 11 -5.72 9.98 2.78
N LEU A 12 -6.80 10.61 2.35
CA LEU A 12 -6.83 11.49 1.18
C LEU A 12 -6.55 12.93 1.63
N HIS A 13 -5.42 13.47 1.20
CA HIS A 13 -4.99 14.82 1.57
C HIS A 13 -5.43 15.87 0.55
N ARG A 14 -5.52 15.47 -0.73
CA ARG A 14 -5.84 16.35 -1.87
C ARG A 14 -6.63 15.59 -2.96
N PRO A 15 -7.38 16.30 -3.82
CA PRO A 15 -8.03 15.68 -4.98
C PRO A 15 -7.01 14.98 -5.88
N ALA A 16 -7.32 13.74 -6.30
CA ALA A 16 -6.51 12.97 -7.22
C ALA A 16 -7.22 12.80 -8.56
N ARG A 17 -6.45 12.76 -9.64
CA ARG A 17 -6.92 12.54 -11.01
C ARG A 17 -6.39 11.20 -11.50
N ALA A 18 -7.27 10.20 -11.60
CA ALA A 18 -6.89 8.85 -12.02
C ALA A 18 -6.53 8.74 -13.51
N ASP A 19 -6.78 9.79 -14.28
CA ASP A 19 -6.41 9.97 -15.69
C ASP A 19 -5.05 10.68 -15.87
N ARG A 20 -4.32 10.93 -14.78
CA ARG A 20 -2.96 11.49 -14.76
C ARG A 20 -2.00 10.50 -14.11
N TRP A 21 -0.69 10.72 -14.31
CA TRP A 21 0.31 9.93 -13.62
C TRP A 21 0.25 10.15 -12.10
N LEU A 22 0.25 9.04 -11.37
CA LEU A 22 0.33 8.98 -9.92
C LEU A 22 1.50 8.07 -9.54
N LEU A 23 2.44 8.57 -8.75
CA LEU A 23 3.52 7.76 -8.18
C LEU A 23 3.04 7.16 -6.86
N MET A 24 3.00 5.83 -6.79
CA MET A 24 2.84 5.10 -5.54
C MET A 24 4.20 4.70 -5.00
N ASP A 25 4.68 5.38 -3.96
CA ASP A 25 5.91 5.04 -3.26
C ASP A 25 5.59 4.16 -2.05
N LEU A 26 5.85 2.86 -2.18
CA LEU A 26 5.48 1.84 -1.20
C LEU A 26 6.71 1.25 -0.53
N GLN A 27 6.70 1.18 0.80
CA GLN A 27 7.80 0.68 1.59
C GLN A 27 7.33 -0.43 2.52
N SER A 28 7.98 -1.58 2.45
CA SER A 28 7.81 -2.66 3.42
C SER A 28 8.30 -2.18 4.80
N ARG A 29 7.51 -2.44 5.84
CA ARG A 29 7.82 -2.05 7.23
C ARG A 29 8.18 -3.24 8.08
N ALA A 30 7.49 -4.36 7.91
CA ALA A 30 7.75 -5.58 8.64
C ALA A 30 7.19 -6.79 7.89
N VAL A 31 7.84 -7.94 8.07
CA VAL A 31 7.29 -9.25 7.71
C VAL A 31 7.55 -10.20 8.88
N SER A 32 6.50 -10.74 9.47
CA SER A 32 6.61 -11.64 10.62
C SER A 32 5.34 -12.47 10.79
N GLN A 33 5.48 -13.69 11.30
CA GLN A 33 4.36 -14.59 11.64
C GLN A 33 3.33 -14.76 10.51
N GLY A 34 3.81 -14.87 9.27
CA GLY A 34 2.96 -15.02 8.09
C GLY A 34 2.15 -13.77 7.75
N ARG A 35 2.54 -12.57 8.23
CA ARG A 35 1.96 -11.29 7.85
C ARG A 35 3.04 -10.33 7.38
N GLY A 36 2.68 -9.37 6.54
CA GLY A 36 3.57 -8.26 6.20
C GLY A 36 2.80 -6.95 6.15
N LEU A 37 3.44 -5.92 6.71
CA LEU A 37 2.95 -4.56 6.75
C LEU A 37 3.74 -3.73 5.74
N TYR A 38 3.04 -2.99 4.89
CA TYR A 38 3.62 -1.90 4.11
C TYR A 38 2.88 -0.60 4.36
N ALA A 39 3.60 0.50 4.18
CA ALA A 39 3.04 1.85 4.20
C ALA A 39 3.66 2.65 3.08
N GLY A 40 2.94 3.65 2.60
CA GLY A 40 3.38 4.44 1.46
C GLY A 40 2.60 5.71 1.26
N SER A 41 2.96 6.38 0.17
CA SER A 41 2.40 7.65 -0.24
C SER A 41 2.04 7.62 -1.73
N VAL A 42 1.02 8.39 -2.09
CA VAL A 42 0.63 8.64 -3.48
C VAL A 42 0.95 10.08 -3.81
N TRP A 43 1.69 10.29 -4.89
CA TRP A 43 2.14 11.60 -5.35
C TRP A 43 1.62 11.88 -6.76
N SER A 44 1.29 13.13 -7.05
CA SER A 44 1.00 13.57 -8.42
C SER A 44 2.29 13.70 -9.24
N GLU A 45 2.12 13.79 -10.57
CA GLU A 45 3.20 14.06 -11.53
C GLU A 45 4.02 15.33 -11.20
N ASP A 46 3.38 16.36 -10.62
CA ASP A 46 4.02 17.60 -10.16
C ASP A 46 4.54 17.54 -8.71
N GLY A 47 4.52 16.36 -8.09
CA GLY A 47 5.13 16.12 -6.78
C GLY A 47 4.29 16.49 -5.56
N ALA A 48 2.99 16.74 -5.72
CA ALA A 48 2.10 16.98 -4.58
C ALA A 48 1.75 15.65 -3.88
N LEU A 49 1.84 15.62 -2.56
CA LEU A 49 1.36 14.48 -1.76
C LEU A 49 -0.17 14.42 -1.81
N LEU A 50 -0.71 13.42 -2.46
CA LEU A 50 -2.15 13.24 -2.64
C LEU A 50 -2.77 12.39 -1.53
N ALA A 51 -2.10 11.30 -1.15
CA ALA A 51 -2.59 10.39 -0.14
C ALA A 51 -1.46 9.68 0.61
N SER A 52 -1.77 9.17 1.79
CA SER A 52 -0.94 8.21 2.54
C SER A 52 -1.72 6.92 2.74
N LEU A 53 -1.03 5.79 2.77
CA LEU A 53 -1.67 4.49 2.94
C LEU A 53 -0.87 3.55 3.84
N ALA A 54 -1.57 2.59 4.42
CA ALA A 54 -1.00 1.44 5.11
C ALA A 54 -1.86 0.19 4.86
N GLN A 55 -1.21 -0.98 4.79
CA GLN A 55 -1.90 -2.26 4.62
C GLN A 55 -1.09 -3.40 5.20
N GLU A 56 -1.80 -4.31 5.87
CA GLU A 56 -1.33 -5.63 6.27
C GLU A 56 -1.82 -6.70 5.29
N THR A 57 -0.94 -7.65 4.97
CA THR A 57 -1.20 -8.78 4.07
C THR A 57 -0.83 -10.08 4.76
N LEU A 58 -1.70 -11.08 4.66
CA LEU A 58 -1.42 -12.45 5.07
C LEU A 58 -0.58 -13.16 4.00
N TYR A 59 0.55 -13.74 4.40
CA TYR A 59 1.40 -14.63 3.62
C TYR A 59 1.26 -16.06 4.16
N ARG A 60 0.51 -16.92 3.44
CA ARG A 60 0.40 -18.34 3.77
C ARG A 60 1.19 -19.19 2.78
N ALA A 61 2.16 -19.96 3.29
CA ALA A 61 2.73 -21.06 2.53
C ALA A 61 1.64 -22.08 2.21
N GLY A 62 1.53 -22.50 0.94
CA GLY A 62 0.62 -23.60 0.60
C GLY A 62 1.03 -24.84 1.37
N ARG A 63 0.07 -25.69 1.75
CA ARG A 63 0.40 -27.04 2.24
C ARG A 63 1.08 -27.78 1.10
N VAL A 64 2.28 -28.32 1.36
CA VAL A 64 2.99 -29.23 0.46
C VAL A 64 2.46 -30.63 0.71
#